data_AF-A0A7V6E8V0-F1
#
_entry.id   AF-A0A7V6E8V0-F1
#
_cell.length_a   1.000
_cell.length_b   1.000
_cell.length_c   1.000
_cell.angle_alpha   90.00
_cell.angle_beta   90.00
_cell.angle_gamma   90.00
#
_symmetry.space_group_name_H-M   'P 1'
#
loop_
_entity.id
_entity.type
_entity.pdbx_description
1 polymer ?
#
loop_
_entity_poly.entity_id
_entity_poly.type
_entity_poly.pdbx_seq_one_letter_code
_entity_poly.pdbx_strand_id
1 'polypeptide(L)'
;MKKRCPRCNTVTDEAFSFCASCGSKLEELDEKEEGETILDQVAWEVPDKIVLPEDTKGTPLATPADFAKEGVPSSAPKPRQPLRSAIRFRLAKLARGEGIKAYYEIPDRPISIGRVKADICFPEDETVSVRHAVLKISQNHLVLEEASTLNGVFVRLKQDYQIKEGDIFLCGDQIFRVSLKPSRFHPADFVGYLAPSEPKVVATVTHILADGRDGNVYAVQRFPFLIGREEGNILCPNDRFMSRKHAFIDLSDKGLVLRDAGSRNGTFVCMRGRIELYEGDYFMVGRQIMRVEALEL
;
A
#
# COMPACT_ATOMS: atom_id res chain seq x y z
N MET A 1 -54.44 -1.57 2.98
CA MET A 1 -54.82 -2.80 2.24
C MET A 1 -53.76 -3.87 2.58
N LYS A 2 -53.87 -5.12 2.15
CA LYS A 2 -52.90 -6.19 2.52
C LYS A 2 -52.15 -6.66 1.28
N LYS A 3 -50.80 -6.71 1.33
CA LYS A 3 -49.94 -7.19 0.25
C LYS A 3 -49.47 -8.62 0.50
N ARG A 4 -49.22 -9.40 -0.56
CA ARG A 4 -48.68 -10.77 -0.42
C ARG A 4 -47.19 -10.76 -0.72
N CYS A 5 -46.44 -11.51 0.08
CA CYS A 5 -45.03 -11.71 -0.20
C CYS A 5 -44.85 -12.47 -1.52
N PRO A 6 -44.04 -11.98 -2.48
CA PRO A 6 -43.82 -12.66 -3.75
C PRO A 6 -43.06 -13.99 -3.59
N ARG A 7 -42.38 -14.21 -2.46
CA ARG A 7 -41.56 -15.40 -2.24
C ARG A 7 -42.27 -16.53 -1.48
N CYS A 8 -42.99 -16.22 -0.40
CA CYS A 8 -43.64 -17.23 0.44
C CYS A 8 -45.18 -17.11 0.47
N ASN A 9 -45.74 -16.18 -0.30
CA ASN A 9 -47.17 -15.92 -0.44
C ASN A 9 -47.91 -15.57 0.86
N THR A 10 -47.18 -15.30 1.95
CA THR A 10 -47.76 -14.88 3.23
C THR A 10 -48.35 -13.48 3.10
N VAL A 11 -49.59 -13.32 3.56
CA VAL A 11 -50.28 -12.03 3.58
C VAL A 11 -49.68 -11.16 4.67
N THR A 12 -49.14 -10.00 4.27
CA THR A 12 -48.46 -9.05 5.14
C THR A 12 -49.13 -7.67 5.02
N ASP A 13 -49.06 -6.87 6.07
CA ASP A 13 -49.56 -5.50 6.04
C ASP A 13 -48.71 -4.62 5.09
N GLU A 14 -49.32 -3.61 4.49
CA GLU A 14 -48.66 -2.74 3.50
C GLU A 14 -47.54 -1.89 4.10
N ALA A 15 -47.59 -1.61 5.40
CA ALA A 15 -46.58 -0.84 6.13
C ALA A 15 -45.22 -1.56 6.29
N PHE A 16 -45.16 -2.88 6.04
CA PHE A 16 -43.91 -3.63 6.19
C PHE A 16 -43.09 -3.62 4.89
N SER A 17 -41.81 -3.22 4.99
CA SER A 17 -40.85 -3.31 3.88
C SER A 17 -40.32 -4.72 3.65
N PHE A 18 -40.50 -5.65 4.61
CA PHE A 18 -40.02 -7.03 4.57
C PHE A 18 -41.08 -8.01 5.07
N CYS A 19 -41.07 -9.25 4.54
CA CYS A 19 -41.99 -10.29 4.97
C CYS A 19 -41.62 -10.84 6.35
N ALA A 20 -42.57 -10.81 7.29
CA ALA A 20 -42.37 -11.31 8.65
C ALA A 20 -42.15 -12.84 8.75
N SER A 21 -42.47 -13.60 7.70
CA SER A 21 -42.33 -15.07 7.69
C SER A 21 -41.01 -15.53 7.06
N CYS A 22 -40.61 -14.94 5.92
CA CYS A 22 -39.42 -15.39 5.17
C CYS A 22 -38.30 -14.34 5.06
N GLY A 23 -38.48 -13.15 5.65
CA GLY A 23 -37.48 -12.07 5.65
C GLY A 23 -37.22 -11.40 4.30
N SER A 24 -37.97 -11.75 3.25
CA SER A 24 -37.75 -11.18 1.91
C SER A 24 -38.37 -9.80 1.76
N LYS A 25 -37.66 -8.87 1.10
CA LYS A 25 -38.13 -7.49 0.84
C LYS A 25 -39.41 -7.53 -0.01
N LEU A 26 -40.41 -6.73 0.39
CA LEU A 26 -41.75 -6.72 -0.23
C LEU A 26 -41.90 -5.70 -1.35
N GLU A 27 -40.85 -4.90 -1.58
CA GLU A 27 -40.78 -3.90 -2.65
C GLU A 27 -39.53 -4.18 -3.48
N GLU A 28 -39.71 -4.38 -4.78
CA GLU A 28 -39.09 -3.55 -5.80
C GLU A 28 -39.54 -3.96 -7.21
N LEU A 29 -40.02 -2.96 -7.97
CA LEU A 29 -39.69 -2.61 -9.37
C LEU A 29 -40.94 -2.10 -10.13
N ASP A 30 -41.01 -0.79 -10.31
CA ASP A 30 -41.30 -0.18 -11.61
C ASP A 30 -40.84 1.28 -11.57
N GLU A 31 -39.65 1.52 -12.12
CA GLU A 31 -39.44 2.61 -13.09
C GLU A 31 -38.14 2.32 -13.84
N LYS A 32 -38.28 2.23 -15.16
CA LYS A 32 -37.19 2.12 -16.12
C LYS A 32 -36.40 3.42 -16.12
N GLU A 33 -35.09 3.34 -15.98
CA GLU A 33 -34.18 4.23 -16.70
C GLU A 33 -33.23 3.37 -17.53
N GLU A 34 -33.36 3.55 -18.84
CA GLU A 34 -32.46 3.07 -19.88
C GLU A 34 -31.22 3.97 -19.91
N GLY A 35 -30.03 3.39 -20.13
CA GLY A 35 -28.78 4.08 -20.49
C GLY A 35 -28.08 4.78 -19.30
N GLU A 36 -26.77 4.80 -19.14
CA GLU A 36 -25.67 4.62 -20.07
C GLU A 36 -24.46 4.06 -19.31
N THR A 37 -23.73 3.16 -19.97
CA THR A 37 -22.40 2.71 -19.56
C THR A 37 -21.38 3.84 -19.69
N ILE A 38 -20.61 4.09 -18.63
CA ILE A 38 -19.42 4.96 -18.63
C ILE A 38 -18.26 4.24 -19.36
N LEU A 39 -18.46 3.93 -20.64
CA LEU A 39 -17.48 3.33 -21.54
C LEU A 39 -17.54 3.88 -22.98
N ASP A 40 -18.20 5.03 -23.21
CA ASP A 40 -18.28 5.68 -24.55
C ASP A 40 -17.77 7.14 -24.60
N GLN A 41 -17.12 7.67 -23.56
CA GLN A 41 -16.59 9.05 -23.57
C GLN A 41 -15.12 9.21 -23.96
N VAL A 42 -14.59 8.34 -24.83
CA VAL A 42 -13.33 8.63 -25.56
C VAL A 42 -13.44 8.15 -27.00
N ALA A 43 -14.28 8.80 -27.79
CA ALA A 43 -14.14 8.79 -29.24
C ALA A 43 -13.01 9.77 -29.61
N TRP A 44 -11.85 9.24 -30.02
CA TRP A 44 -10.91 10.02 -30.81
C TRP A 44 -11.58 10.32 -32.16
N GLU A 45 -12.01 11.55 -32.38
CA GLU A 45 -12.30 12.01 -33.73
C GLU A 45 -10.99 12.08 -34.52
N VAL A 46 -10.86 11.22 -35.51
CA VAL A 46 -9.88 11.38 -36.58
C VAL A 46 -10.53 12.28 -37.64
N PRO A 47 -10.03 13.50 -37.89
CA PRO A 47 -10.60 14.34 -38.93
C PRO A 47 -10.33 13.72 -40.32
N ASP A 48 -11.40 13.54 -41.09
CA ASP A 48 -11.43 12.82 -42.38
C ASP A 48 -10.78 13.55 -43.56
N LYS A 49 -10.15 14.72 -43.36
CA LYS A 49 -9.40 15.45 -44.40
C LYS A 49 -8.48 16.50 -43.79
N ILE A 50 -7.18 16.30 -43.97
CA ILE A 50 -6.20 17.38 -43.83
C ILE A 50 -6.31 18.24 -45.09
N VAL A 51 -6.94 19.41 -44.98
CA VAL A 51 -6.91 20.43 -46.03
C VAL A 51 -5.63 21.24 -45.87
N LEU A 52 -4.71 21.10 -46.82
CA LEU A 52 -3.55 21.98 -46.94
C LEU A 52 -4.01 23.35 -47.45
N PRO A 53 -3.49 24.47 -46.92
CA PRO A 53 -3.71 25.78 -47.52
C PRO A 53 -2.99 25.87 -48.87
N GLU A 54 -3.75 25.97 -49.96
CA GLU A 54 -3.25 26.40 -51.26
C GLU A 54 -3.14 27.92 -51.26
N ASP A 55 -1.97 28.44 -50.83
CA ASP A 55 -1.31 29.58 -51.47
C ASP A 55 -0.08 29.99 -50.66
N THR A 56 1.10 29.67 -51.18
CA THR A 56 2.15 30.69 -51.39
C THR A 56 3.19 30.11 -52.34
N LYS A 57 3.06 30.53 -53.59
CA LYS A 57 4.07 30.39 -54.63
C LYS A 57 5.42 30.91 -54.16
N GLY A 58 6.43 30.08 -54.30
CA GLY A 58 7.79 30.42 -54.72
C GLY A 58 8.55 31.48 -53.91
N THR A 59 9.50 31.02 -53.09
CA THR A 59 10.79 31.72 -52.92
C THR A 59 11.89 30.69 -52.63
N PRO A 60 13.12 30.86 -53.17
CA PRO A 60 14.09 29.79 -53.40
C PRO A 60 14.86 29.37 -52.15
N LEU A 61 15.38 28.13 -52.17
CA LEU A 61 16.37 27.61 -51.24
C LEU A 61 17.56 28.58 -51.12
N ALA A 62 17.79 29.10 -49.90
CA ALA A 62 18.99 29.84 -49.58
C ALA A 62 20.19 28.89 -49.47
N THR A 63 21.27 29.25 -50.16
CA THR A 63 22.59 28.62 -50.16
C THR A 63 23.34 28.81 -48.83
N PRO A 64 24.32 27.96 -48.53
CA PRO A 64 25.05 27.97 -47.26
C PRO A 64 26.15 29.04 -47.26
N ALA A 65 25.78 30.30 -47.05
CA ALA A 65 26.72 31.38 -46.79
C ALA A 65 26.01 32.52 -46.06
N ASP A 66 25.73 32.34 -44.77
CA ASP A 66 25.55 33.43 -43.79
C ASP A 66 25.49 32.83 -42.36
N PHE A 67 26.63 32.32 -41.89
CA PHE A 67 26.82 32.07 -40.46
C PHE A 67 27.07 33.41 -39.76
N ALA A 68 26.00 34.01 -39.26
CA ALA A 68 26.08 35.08 -38.27
C ALA A 68 26.64 34.49 -36.96
N LYS A 69 27.69 35.13 -36.45
CA LYS A 69 28.34 34.83 -35.17
C LYS A 69 27.38 35.14 -34.01
N GLU A 70 26.68 34.14 -33.51
CA GLU A 70 26.06 34.22 -32.18
C GLU A 70 26.98 33.58 -31.14
N GLY A 71 27.29 34.38 -30.11
CA GLY A 71 28.28 34.06 -29.09
C GLY A 71 27.87 32.86 -28.25
N VAL A 72 28.84 31.99 -27.99
CA VAL A 72 28.75 30.88 -27.04
C VAL A 72 28.45 31.46 -25.64
N PRO A 73 27.36 31.08 -24.96
CA PRO A 73 27.22 31.40 -23.55
C PRO A 73 28.24 30.59 -22.77
N SER A 74 29.27 31.29 -22.26
CA SER A 74 30.24 30.77 -21.30
C SER A 74 29.51 30.43 -20.00
N SER A 75 29.05 29.18 -19.88
CA SER A 75 28.68 28.63 -18.57
C SER A 75 29.92 27.95 -18.00
N ALA A 76 30.33 28.41 -16.82
CA ALA A 76 31.42 27.83 -16.05
C ALA A 76 31.16 26.32 -15.85
N PRO A 77 32.16 25.44 -16.01
CA PRO A 77 31.98 24.04 -15.69
C PRO A 77 31.60 23.92 -14.22
N LYS A 78 30.40 23.37 -13.95
CA LYS A 78 29.97 23.01 -12.59
C LYS A 78 31.10 22.19 -11.95
N PRO A 79 31.47 22.46 -10.68
CA PRO A 79 32.53 21.72 -10.03
C PRO A 79 32.23 20.23 -10.13
N ARG A 80 33.17 19.48 -10.75
CA ARG A 80 33.14 18.02 -10.76
C ARG A 80 33.08 17.60 -9.30
N GLN A 81 31.92 17.11 -8.87
CA GLN A 81 31.78 16.52 -7.56
C GLN A 81 32.86 15.45 -7.43
N PRO A 82 33.53 15.34 -6.25
CA PRO A 82 34.57 14.36 -6.06
C PRO A 82 34.02 12.98 -6.41
N LEU A 83 34.83 12.20 -7.13
CA LEU A 83 34.54 10.82 -7.50
C LEU A 83 34.36 10.03 -6.19
N ARG A 84 33.13 9.99 -5.67
CA ARG A 84 32.79 9.20 -4.49
C ARG A 84 33.10 7.76 -4.84
N SER A 85 33.72 7.03 -3.91
CA SER A 85 33.92 5.59 -4.01
C SER A 85 32.63 4.96 -4.53
N ALA A 86 32.74 4.14 -5.57
CA ALA A 86 31.58 3.55 -6.21
C ALA A 86 31.00 2.50 -5.25
N ILE A 87 30.00 2.91 -4.45
CA ILE A 87 29.35 2.02 -3.49
C ILE A 87 28.53 1.00 -4.28
N ARG A 88 28.81 -0.29 -4.05
CA ARG A 88 27.99 -1.38 -4.58
C ARG A 88 26.97 -1.79 -3.53
N PHE A 89 25.81 -2.23 -3.98
CA PHE A 89 24.78 -2.76 -3.10
C PHE A 89 24.61 -4.25 -3.32
N ARG A 90 24.34 -4.98 -2.25
CA ARG A 90 23.82 -6.34 -2.30
C ARG A 90 22.63 -6.49 -1.37
N LEU A 91 21.77 -7.45 -1.67
CA LEU A 91 20.68 -7.85 -0.81
C LEU A 91 20.98 -9.20 -0.18
N ALA A 92 21.00 -9.27 1.15
CA ALA A 92 21.03 -10.52 1.88
C ALA A 92 19.59 -11.00 2.12
N LYS A 93 19.23 -12.18 1.61
CA LYS A 93 17.96 -12.84 1.92
C LYS A 93 18.07 -13.59 3.23
N LEU A 94 17.18 -13.27 4.17
CA LEU A 94 17.11 -13.90 5.48
C LEU A 94 15.93 -14.89 5.51
N ALA A 95 16.10 -15.97 6.28
CA ALA A 95 14.97 -16.76 6.71
C ALA A 95 14.42 -16.27 8.05
N ARG A 96 13.11 -16.41 8.25
CA ARG A 96 12.48 -16.06 9.52
C ARG A 96 13.06 -16.92 10.64
N GLY A 97 13.86 -16.30 11.53
CA GLY A 97 14.49 -16.95 12.67
C GLY A 97 15.79 -17.71 12.38
N GLU A 98 16.29 -17.68 11.15
CA GLU A 98 17.55 -18.32 10.73
C GLU A 98 18.48 -17.30 10.07
N GLY A 99 19.75 -17.68 9.85
CA GLY A 99 20.75 -16.82 9.22
C GLY A 99 20.45 -16.46 7.75
N ILE A 100 21.44 -15.83 7.12
CA ILE A 100 21.37 -15.42 5.71
C ILE A 100 21.36 -16.68 4.83
N LYS A 101 20.38 -16.76 3.92
CA LYS A 101 20.21 -17.89 2.99
C LYS A 101 20.83 -17.65 1.62
N ALA A 102 20.81 -16.41 1.14
CA ALA A 102 21.35 -16.06 -0.17
C ALA A 102 21.77 -14.59 -0.21
N TYR A 103 22.65 -14.26 -1.15
CA TYR A 103 22.99 -12.88 -1.49
C TYR A 103 22.63 -12.61 -2.96
N TYR A 104 22.15 -11.41 -3.24
CA TYR A 104 21.88 -10.93 -4.59
C TYR A 104 22.66 -9.63 -4.81
N GLU A 105 23.58 -9.63 -5.76
CA GLU A 105 24.30 -8.40 -6.12
C GLU A 105 23.40 -7.49 -6.95
N ILE A 106 23.44 -6.19 -6.66
CA ILE A 106 22.63 -5.19 -7.36
C ILE A 106 23.52 -4.50 -8.39
N PRO A 107 23.34 -4.77 -9.70
CA PRO A 107 24.07 -4.08 -10.74
C PRO A 107 23.64 -2.61 -10.83
N ASP A 108 24.43 -1.79 -11.52
CA ASP A 108 24.11 -0.39 -11.82
C ASP A 108 23.07 -0.24 -12.95
N ARG A 109 21.94 -0.94 -12.78
CA ARG A 109 20.75 -0.86 -13.62
C ARG A 109 19.51 -1.17 -12.77
N PRO A 110 18.31 -0.76 -13.20
CA PRO A 110 17.08 -1.21 -12.56
C PRO A 110 16.99 -2.74 -12.55
N ILE A 111 16.63 -3.32 -11.40
CA ILE A 111 16.32 -4.73 -11.25
C ILE A 111 14.88 -4.92 -10.81
N SER A 112 14.27 -6.01 -11.26
CA SER A 112 12.91 -6.39 -10.91
C SER A 112 12.90 -7.52 -9.89
N ILE A 113 12.00 -7.42 -8.91
CA ILE A 113 11.69 -8.48 -7.96
C ILE A 113 10.27 -8.96 -8.22
N GLY A 114 10.09 -10.27 -8.33
CA GLY A 114 8.78 -10.85 -8.59
C GLY A 114 8.75 -12.36 -8.51
N ARG A 115 7.57 -12.94 -8.76
CA ARG A 115 7.35 -14.38 -8.72
C ARG A 115 7.74 -15.08 -10.01
N VAL A 116 7.67 -14.39 -11.15
CA VAL A 116 7.92 -14.96 -12.48
C VAL A 116 8.59 -13.92 -13.38
N LYS A 117 9.59 -14.33 -14.18
CA LYS A 117 10.30 -13.47 -15.16
C LYS A 117 10.85 -12.15 -14.55
N ALA A 118 11.40 -12.24 -13.34
CA ALA A 118 12.07 -11.12 -12.66
C ALA A 118 13.56 -11.41 -12.48
N ASP A 119 14.39 -10.37 -12.31
CA ASP A 119 15.83 -10.52 -12.05
C ASP A 119 16.08 -11.29 -10.74
N ILE A 120 15.32 -10.95 -9.70
CA ILE A 120 15.24 -11.73 -8.46
C ILE A 120 13.87 -12.40 -8.42
N CYS A 121 13.86 -13.72 -8.55
CA CYS A 121 12.66 -14.51 -8.73
C CYS A 121 12.37 -15.42 -7.52
N PHE A 122 11.13 -15.42 -7.05
CA PHE A 122 10.65 -16.27 -5.95
C PHE A 122 9.44 -17.10 -6.39
N PRO A 123 9.64 -18.15 -7.22
CA PRO A 123 8.53 -18.90 -7.81
C PRO A 123 7.71 -19.71 -6.79
N GLU A 124 8.34 -20.14 -5.70
CA GLU A 124 7.72 -20.96 -4.64
C GLU A 124 6.89 -20.13 -3.64
N ASP A 125 6.97 -18.80 -3.68
CA ASP A 125 6.26 -17.94 -2.75
C ASP A 125 5.06 -17.26 -3.41
N GLU A 126 3.88 -17.86 -3.22
CA GLU A 126 2.61 -17.37 -3.76
C GLU A 126 2.23 -15.97 -3.29
N THR A 127 2.79 -15.53 -2.15
CA THR A 127 2.57 -14.18 -1.63
C THR A 127 3.36 -13.12 -2.40
N VAL A 128 4.31 -13.50 -3.26
CA VAL A 128 5.02 -12.59 -4.15
C VAL A 128 4.20 -12.38 -5.43
N SER A 129 3.99 -11.12 -5.80
CA SER A 129 3.30 -10.76 -7.04
C SER A 129 4.18 -11.06 -8.26
N VAL A 130 3.58 -11.24 -9.44
CA VAL A 130 4.33 -11.51 -10.69
C VAL A 130 5.39 -10.43 -10.92
N ARG A 131 4.98 -9.17 -10.82
CA ARG A 131 5.85 -8.01 -10.65
C ARG A 131 5.53 -7.44 -9.29
N HIS A 132 6.50 -7.38 -8.39
CA HIS A 132 6.24 -7.00 -7.00
C HIS A 132 6.95 -5.70 -6.63
N ALA A 133 8.21 -5.55 -7.03
CA ALA A 133 8.94 -4.31 -6.84
C ALA A 133 10.01 -4.13 -7.92
N VAL A 134 10.45 -2.89 -8.12
CA VAL A 134 11.62 -2.54 -8.92
C VAL A 134 12.60 -1.81 -8.01
N LEU A 135 13.86 -2.25 -8.01
CA LEU A 135 14.94 -1.60 -7.29
C LEU A 135 15.83 -0.83 -8.26
N LYS A 136 16.23 0.36 -7.86
CA LYS A 136 17.17 1.22 -8.59
C LYS A 136 18.22 1.74 -7.61
N ILE A 137 19.47 1.80 -8.03
CA ILE A 137 20.51 2.46 -7.25
C ILE A 137 20.39 3.97 -7.45
N SER A 138 20.45 4.74 -6.37
CA SER A 138 20.46 6.21 -6.42
C SER A 138 21.56 6.77 -5.52
N GLN A 139 22.66 7.22 -6.12
CA GLN A 139 23.85 7.83 -5.48
C GLN A 139 24.45 7.05 -4.30
N ASN A 140 23.75 6.95 -3.17
CA ASN A 140 24.17 6.33 -1.92
C ASN A 140 23.08 5.49 -1.23
N HIS A 141 21.98 5.19 -1.92
CA HIS A 141 20.90 4.36 -1.37
C HIS A 141 20.20 3.59 -2.49
N LEU A 142 19.38 2.61 -2.09
CA LEU A 142 18.48 1.91 -3.00
C LEU A 142 17.12 2.60 -2.98
N VAL A 143 16.54 2.76 -4.16
CA VAL A 143 15.17 3.20 -4.34
C VAL A 143 14.35 1.98 -4.73
N LEU A 144 13.41 1.60 -3.88
CA LEU A 144 12.43 0.57 -4.15
C LEU A 144 11.12 1.21 -4.60
N GLU A 145 10.71 0.92 -5.82
CA GLU A 145 9.40 1.28 -6.36
C GLU A 145 8.49 0.06 -6.29
N GLU A 146 7.43 0.18 -5.50
CA GLU A 146 6.40 -0.86 -5.37
C GLU A 146 5.62 -0.98 -6.69
N ALA A 147 5.46 -2.22 -7.16
CA ALA A 147 4.78 -2.57 -8.40
C ALA A 147 3.77 -3.70 -8.21
N SER A 148 3.45 -4.02 -6.95
CA SER A 148 2.56 -5.11 -6.58
C SER A 148 1.10 -4.67 -6.70
N THR A 149 0.20 -5.63 -6.81
CA THR A 149 -1.25 -5.34 -6.87
C THR A 149 -1.98 -5.69 -5.59
N LEU A 150 -1.41 -6.56 -4.74
CA LEU A 150 -2.10 -7.22 -3.64
C LEU A 150 -1.33 -7.11 -2.33
N ASN A 151 -0.12 -7.65 -2.28
CA ASN A 151 0.53 -7.94 -0.99
C ASN A 151 1.47 -6.83 -0.51
N GLY A 152 1.71 -5.79 -1.32
CA GLY A 152 2.52 -4.62 -0.94
C GLY A 152 3.96 -4.95 -0.55
N VAL A 153 4.73 -3.92 -0.23
CA VAL A 153 6.11 -4.06 0.27
C VAL A 153 6.15 -3.61 1.71
N PHE A 154 6.65 -4.47 2.59
CA PHE A 154 6.72 -4.20 4.02
C PHE A 154 8.12 -3.75 4.40
N VAL A 155 8.26 -2.63 5.11
CA VAL A 155 9.56 -2.09 5.56
C VAL A 155 9.63 -2.16 7.07
N ARG A 156 10.76 -2.64 7.61
CA ARG A 156 10.95 -2.76 9.05
C ARG A 156 11.05 -1.39 9.70
N LEU A 157 10.38 -1.22 10.83
CA LEU A 157 10.49 0.00 11.62
C LEU A 157 11.89 0.16 12.21
N LYS A 158 12.48 1.35 12.01
CA LYS A 158 13.70 1.79 12.70
C LYS A 158 13.42 2.75 13.85
N GLN A 159 12.29 3.46 13.75
CA GLN A 159 11.82 4.47 14.68
C GLN A 159 10.30 4.43 14.71
N ASP A 160 9.72 5.18 15.64
CA ASP A 160 8.28 5.40 15.74
C ASP A 160 7.68 5.78 14.39
N TYR A 161 6.63 5.07 14.00
CA TYR A 161 5.96 5.29 12.74
C TYR A 161 4.62 5.99 12.97
N GLN A 162 4.45 7.16 12.37
CA GLN A 162 3.18 7.89 12.42
C GLN A 162 2.13 7.15 11.61
N ILE A 163 1.12 6.61 12.29
CA ILE A 163 0.05 5.84 11.68
C ILE A 163 -0.85 6.77 10.86
N LYS A 164 -1.22 6.32 9.66
CA LYS A 164 -2.20 6.94 8.78
C LYS A 164 -3.43 6.04 8.61
N GLU A 165 -4.51 6.64 8.10
CA GLU A 165 -5.74 5.90 7.81
C GLU A 165 -5.48 4.78 6.80
N GLY A 166 -5.88 3.55 7.16
CA GLY A 166 -5.76 2.38 6.30
C GLY A 166 -4.37 1.75 6.28
N ASP A 167 -3.43 2.22 7.11
CA ASP A 167 -2.09 1.64 7.18
C ASP A 167 -2.15 0.18 7.62
N ILE A 168 -1.31 -0.64 6.97
CA ILE A 168 -1.20 -2.06 7.25
C ILE A 168 0.19 -2.31 7.84
N PHE A 169 0.25 -3.10 8.91
CA PHE A 169 1.51 -3.48 9.55
C PHE A 169 1.53 -4.98 9.87
N LEU A 170 2.75 -5.51 9.98
CA LEU A 170 3.04 -6.90 10.28
C LEU A 170 3.77 -6.97 11.62
N CYS A 171 3.25 -7.81 12.52
CA CYS A 171 3.92 -8.21 13.76
C CYS A 171 3.97 -9.74 13.81
N GLY A 172 5.17 -10.32 13.89
CA GLY A 172 5.31 -11.77 13.78
C GLY A 172 4.85 -12.28 12.40
N ASP A 173 3.90 -13.20 12.38
CA ASP A 173 3.19 -13.69 11.18
C ASP A 173 1.82 -13.03 10.98
N GLN A 174 1.37 -12.17 11.90
CA GLN A 174 0.04 -11.54 11.84
C GLN A 174 0.07 -10.20 11.12
N ILE A 175 -0.90 -9.98 10.23
CA ILE A 175 -1.09 -8.71 9.51
C ILE A 175 -2.27 -7.96 10.12
N PHE A 176 -2.10 -6.67 10.37
CA PHE A 176 -3.13 -5.81 10.94
C PHE A 176 -3.32 -4.56 10.09
N ARG A 177 -4.55 -4.10 9.98
CA ARG A 177 -4.92 -2.83 9.34
C ARG A 177 -5.46 -1.86 10.38
N VAL A 178 -4.99 -0.62 10.37
CA VAL A 178 -5.47 0.44 11.26
C VAL A 178 -6.49 1.32 10.54
N SER A 179 -7.59 1.65 11.22
CA SER A 179 -8.50 2.73 10.82
C SER A 179 -8.60 3.77 11.92
N LEU A 180 -8.24 5.02 11.60
CA LEU A 180 -8.34 6.20 12.46
C LEU A 180 -9.76 6.80 12.45
N LYS A 181 -10.63 6.31 11.56
CA LYS A 181 -12.05 6.64 11.49
C LYS A 181 -12.87 5.44 11.97
N PRO A 182 -12.94 5.20 13.30
CA PRO A 182 -13.48 3.97 13.86
C PRO A 182 -14.97 3.73 13.59
N SER A 183 -15.72 4.76 13.17
CA SER A 183 -17.15 4.66 12.88
C SER A 183 -17.54 5.55 11.71
N ARG A 184 -18.43 5.04 10.86
CA ARG A 184 -19.20 5.84 9.88
C ARG A 184 -20.39 6.56 10.54
N PHE A 185 -20.77 6.15 11.74
CA PHE A 185 -21.91 6.68 12.47
C PHE A 185 -21.47 7.68 13.53
N HIS A 186 -22.30 8.70 13.75
CA HIS A 186 -22.00 9.74 14.71
C HIS A 186 -22.41 9.26 16.11
N PRO A 187 -21.62 9.50 17.17
CA PRO A 187 -22.01 9.13 18.54
C PRO A 187 -23.36 9.72 18.97
N ALA A 188 -23.76 10.85 18.38
CA ALA A 188 -25.06 11.48 18.58
C ALA A 188 -26.25 10.58 18.14
N ASP A 189 -26.01 9.63 17.23
CA ASP A 189 -27.03 8.68 16.75
C ASP A 189 -27.34 7.60 17.81
N PHE A 190 -26.50 7.47 18.84
CA PHE A 190 -26.56 6.39 19.84
C PHE A 190 -26.57 6.89 21.29
N VAL A 191 -26.99 8.15 21.53
CA VAL A 191 -26.96 8.79 22.87
C VAL A 191 -27.67 7.98 23.96
N GLY A 192 -28.67 7.16 23.62
CA GLY A 192 -29.37 6.29 24.57
C GLY A 192 -28.73 4.92 24.80
N TYR A 193 -27.72 4.54 24.02
CA TYR A 193 -27.07 3.22 24.06
C TYR A 193 -25.60 3.28 24.51
N LEU A 194 -25.00 4.47 24.51
CA LEU A 194 -23.62 4.67 24.95
C LEU A 194 -23.58 5.00 26.44
N ALA A 195 -22.78 4.24 27.20
CA ALA A 195 -22.51 4.57 28.59
C ALA A 195 -21.61 5.83 28.65
N PRO A 196 -21.97 6.88 29.40
CA PRO A 196 -21.18 8.12 29.46
C PRO A 196 -19.73 7.94 29.94
N SER A 197 -19.44 6.84 30.64
CA SER A 197 -18.12 6.49 31.17
C SER A 197 -17.28 5.63 30.21
N GLU A 198 -17.81 5.24 29.05
CA GLU A 198 -17.08 4.38 28.13
C GLU A 198 -15.95 5.15 27.44
N PRO A 199 -14.70 4.65 27.47
CA PRO A 199 -13.59 5.34 26.84
C PRO A 199 -13.80 5.42 25.33
N LYS A 200 -13.61 6.63 24.79
CA LYS A 200 -13.75 6.90 23.36
C LYS A 200 -12.82 6.00 22.54
N VAL A 201 -13.38 5.35 21.51
CA VAL A 201 -12.58 4.64 20.51
C VAL A 201 -11.84 5.66 19.65
N VAL A 202 -10.51 5.61 19.67
CA VAL A 202 -9.65 6.52 18.90
C VAL A 202 -9.32 5.95 17.53
N ALA A 203 -9.20 4.62 17.44
CA ALA A 203 -8.95 3.89 16.20
C ALA A 203 -9.45 2.45 16.33
N THR A 204 -9.48 1.72 15.22
CA THR A 204 -9.65 0.27 15.21
C THR A 204 -8.44 -0.41 14.59
N VAL A 205 -8.09 -1.58 15.10
CA VAL A 205 -7.08 -2.47 14.54
C VAL A 205 -7.80 -3.73 14.08
N THR A 206 -7.83 -3.98 12.77
CA THR A 206 -8.44 -5.17 12.17
C THR A 206 -7.36 -6.19 11.86
N HIS A 207 -7.50 -7.41 12.35
CA HIS A 207 -6.66 -8.54 11.96
C HIS A 207 -7.02 -8.97 10.52
N ILE A 208 -6.03 -9.06 9.65
CA ILE A 208 -6.20 -9.52 8.26
C ILE A 208 -5.77 -10.99 8.19
N LEU A 209 -6.71 -11.85 7.79
CA LEU A 209 -6.48 -13.29 7.69
C LEU A 209 -5.64 -13.64 6.46
N ALA A 210 -5.10 -14.86 6.43
CA ALA A 210 -4.24 -15.34 5.34
C ALA A 210 -4.93 -15.34 3.95
N ASP A 211 -6.26 -15.43 3.92
CA ASP A 211 -7.07 -15.33 2.71
C ASP A 211 -7.42 -13.89 2.31
N GLY A 212 -6.90 -12.90 3.04
CA GLY A 212 -7.12 -11.47 2.79
C GLY A 212 -8.40 -10.91 3.38
N ARG A 213 -9.24 -11.73 4.05
CA ARG A 213 -10.47 -11.25 4.69
C ARG A 213 -10.18 -10.57 6.02
N ASP A 214 -11.09 -9.69 6.40
CA ASP A 214 -11.11 -9.08 7.73
C ASP A 214 -11.51 -10.15 8.77
N GLY A 215 -10.66 -10.31 9.78
CA GLY A 215 -10.92 -11.10 10.97
C GLY A 215 -11.39 -10.23 12.13
N ASN A 216 -10.85 -10.50 13.33
CA ASN A 216 -11.20 -9.76 14.53
C ASN A 216 -10.86 -8.27 14.42
N VAL A 217 -11.75 -7.42 14.94
CA VAL A 217 -11.56 -5.97 15.02
C VAL A 217 -11.43 -5.59 16.49
N TYR A 218 -10.38 -4.85 16.82
CA TYR A 218 -10.07 -4.42 18.17
C TYR A 218 -10.18 -2.90 18.28
N ALA A 219 -10.95 -2.43 19.26
CA ALA A 219 -11.11 -1.02 19.54
C ALA A 219 -9.90 -0.48 20.32
N VAL A 220 -9.24 0.55 19.79
CA VAL A 220 -8.14 1.24 20.45
C VAL A 220 -8.73 2.35 21.33
N GLN A 221 -8.86 2.05 22.63
CA GLN A 221 -9.47 2.95 23.62
C GLN A 221 -8.49 3.44 24.68
N ARG A 222 -7.42 2.70 24.94
CA ARG A 222 -6.43 2.99 25.99
C ARG A 222 -5.03 2.78 25.45
N PHE A 223 -4.09 3.55 25.99
CA PHE A 223 -2.69 3.53 25.60
C PHE A 223 -1.78 3.17 26.78
N PRO A 224 -0.67 2.46 26.56
CA PRO A 224 -0.27 1.87 25.28
C PRO A 224 -1.19 0.70 24.88
N PHE A 225 -1.56 0.64 23.60
CA PHE A 225 -2.35 -0.47 23.04
C PHE A 225 -1.38 -1.53 22.50
N LEU A 226 -1.16 -2.57 23.29
CA LEU A 226 -0.10 -3.55 23.10
C LEU A 226 -0.56 -4.76 22.29
N ILE A 227 0.33 -5.24 21.43
CA ILE A 227 0.17 -6.45 20.62
C ILE A 227 1.33 -7.39 20.97
N GLY A 228 1.01 -8.63 21.30
CA GLY A 228 2.02 -9.59 21.74
C GLY A 228 1.51 -11.02 21.81
N ARG A 229 2.45 -11.94 21.99
CA ARG A 229 2.14 -13.38 22.08
C ARG A 229 1.51 -13.76 23.42
N GLU A 230 2.02 -13.15 24.49
CA GLU A 230 1.67 -13.49 25.88
C GLU A 230 1.11 -12.28 26.65
N GLU A 231 1.44 -11.07 26.23
CA GLU A 231 1.00 -9.83 26.86
C GLU A 231 0.47 -8.84 25.81
N GLY A 232 -0.70 -8.26 26.07
CA GLY A 232 -1.25 -7.21 25.21
C GLY A 232 -2.77 -7.14 25.20
N ASN A 233 -3.26 -6.09 24.54
CA ASN A 233 -4.66 -5.93 24.16
C ASN A 233 -5.04 -6.91 23.04
N ILE A 234 -4.11 -7.19 22.13
CA ILE A 234 -4.22 -8.26 21.13
C ILE A 234 -3.23 -9.36 21.50
N LEU A 235 -3.75 -10.56 21.75
CA LEU A 235 -2.97 -11.75 22.08
C LEU A 235 -2.93 -12.72 20.90
N CYS A 236 -1.73 -13.09 20.47
CA CYS A 236 -1.50 -14.04 19.38
C CYS A 236 -0.67 -15.25 19.87
N PRO A 237 -1.22 -16.10 20.76
CA PRO A 237 -0.45 -17.14 21.47
C PRO A 237 0.16 -18.20 20.55
N ASN A 238 -0.48 -18.47 19.41
CA ASN A 238 -0.04 -19.48 18.45
C ASN A 238 1.03 -18.99 17.47
N ASP A 239 1.37 -17.70 17.49
CA ASP A 239 2.37 -17.12 16.60
C ASP A 239 3.78 -17.23 17.22
N ARG A 240 4.57 -18.20 16.73
CA ARG A 240 5.95 -18.42 17.18
C ARG A 240 6.92 -17.28 16.84
N PHE A 241 6.57 -16.46 15.85
CA PHE A 241 7.36 -15.31 15.43
C PHE A 241 6.94 -14.03 16.16
N MET A 242 5.83 -14.06 16.90
CA MET A 242 5.45 -12.97 17.78
C MET A 242 6.24 -13.02 19.10
N SER A 243 6.84 -11.91 19.50
CA SER A 243 7.44 -11.74 20.83
C SER A 243 6.36 -11.56 21.90
N ARG A 244 6.72 -11.80 23.17
CA ARG A 244 5.80 -11.68 24.32
C ARG A 244 5.10 -10.32 24.37
N LYS A 245 5.90 -9.26 24.24
CA LYS A 245 5.50 -7.88 23.87
C LYS A 245 6.14 -7.60 22.53
N HIS A 246 5.37 -7.38 21.47
CA HIS A 246 5.92 -7.24 20.12
C HIS A 246 5.95 -5.78 19.67
N ALA A 247 4.78 -5.16 19.67
CA ALA A 247 4.60 -3.79 19.20
C ALA A 247 3.46 -3.15 19.99
N PHE A 248 3.42 -1.84 20.04
CA PHE A 248 2.31 -1.13 20.64
C PHE A 248 2.00 0.15 19.87
N ILE A 249 0.72 0.51 19.92
CA ILE A 249 0.23 1.79 19.43
C ILE A 249 0.16 2.73 20.63
N ASP A 250 0.67 3.94 20.47
CA ASP A 250 0.67 4.97 21.50
C ASP A 250 0.24 6.34 20.94
N LEU A 251 0.00 7.28 21.83
CA LEU A 251 -0.24 8.68 21.48
C LEU A 251 1.09 9.44 21.37
N SER A 252 1.16 10.31 20.38
CA SER A 252 2.17 11.37 20.25
C SER A 252 1.47 12.71 20.03
N ASP A 253 2.24 13.81 20.08
CA ASP A 253 1.74 15.16 19.79
C ASP A 253 1.09 15.29 18.40
N LYS A 254 1.42 14.37 17.47
CA LYS A 254 0.96 14.40 16.07
C LYS A 254 -0.12 13.34 15.77
N GLY A 255 -0.54 12.57 16.77
CA GLY A 255 -1.53 11.49 16.62
C GLY A 255 -0.97 10.11 17.00
N LEU A 256 -1.57 9.05 16.46
CA LEU A 256 -1.18 7.68 16.80
C LEU A 256 0.15 7.28 16.16
N VAL A 257 1.01 6.66 16.96
CA VAL A 257 2.29 6.11 16.52
C VAL A 257 2.37 4.62 16.79
N LEU A 258 2.93 3.88 15.84
CA LEU A 258 3.28 2.47 16.01
C LEU A 258 4.75 2.38 16.44
N ARG A 259 5.00 1.65 17.53
CA ARG A 259 6.34 1.41 18.07
C ARG A 259 6.62 -0.09 18.16
N ASP A 260 7.82 -0.49 17.77
CA ASP A 260 8.32 -1.84 18.04
C ASP A 260 8.82 -1.92 19.49
N ALA A 261 8.45 -2.96 20.22
CA ALA A 261 8.80 -3.14 21.64
C ALA A 261 10.15 -3.84 21.84
N GLY A 262 11.06 -3.76 20.87
CA GLY A 262 12.31 -4.54 20.86
C GLY A 262 12.05 -6.00 20.46
N SER A 263 11.15 -6.22 19.51
CA SER A 263 10.74 -7.56 19.09
C SER A 263 11.88 -8.29 18.37
N ARG A 264 11.92 -9.62 18.52
CA ARG A 264 12.97 -10.45 17.92
C ARG A 264 12.99 -10.38 16.39
N ASN A 265 11.81 -10.40 15.77
CA ASN A 265 11.66 -10.45 14.31
C ASN A 265 11.40 -9.07 13.69
N GLY A 266 11.11 -8.06 14.50
CA GLY A 266 10.77 -6.71 14.05
C GLY A 266 9.30 -6.56 13.67
N THR A 267 8.84 -5.32 13.79
CA THR A 267 7.57 -4.83 13.25
C THR A 267 7.81 -4.21 11.88
N PHE A 268 6.93 -4.47 10.92
CA PHE A 268 7.02 -3.92 9.57
C PHE A 268 5.76 -3.17 9.20
N VAL A 269 5.87 -2.12 8.38
CA VAL A 269 4.73 -1.38 7.84
C VAL A 269 4.71 -1.52 6.32
N CYS A 270 3.52 -1.77 5.78
CA CYS A 270 3.28 -1.81 4.35
C CYS A 270 3.39 -0.38 3.80
N MET A 271 4.36 -0.15 2.93
CA MET A 271 4.59 1.12 2.27
C MET A 271 4.21 1.02 0.79
N ARG A 272 3.64 2.10 0.26
CA ARG A 272 3.24 2.20 -1.15
C ARG A 272 4.07 3.25 -1.87
N GLY A 273 4.30 3.02 -3.16
CA GLY A 273 5.04 3.94 -4.02
C GLY A 273 6.55 3.80 -3.87
N ARG A 274 7.25 4.94 -3.84
CA ARG A 274 8.71 5.02 -3.82
C ARG A 274 9.25 5.05 -2.40
N ILE A 275 10.13 4.11 -2.08
CA ILE A 275 10.74 3.91 -0.76
C ILE A 275 12.26 4.03 -0.92
N GLU A 276 12.89 4.82 -0.06
CA GLU A 276 14.34 4.89 0.04
C GLU A 276 14.83 3.89 1.09
N LEU A 277 15.77 3.03 0.69
CA LEU A 277 16.37 2.00 1.52
C LEU A 277 17.87 2.25 1.62
N TYR A 278 18.35 2.37 2.85
CA TYR A 278 19.74 2.59 3.19
C TYR A 278 20.40 1.29 3.66
N GLU A 279 21.71 1.33 3.89
CA GLU A 279 22.41 0.18 4.46
C GLU A 279 21.84 -0.24 5.82
N GLY A 280 21.68 -1.55 6.02
CA GLY A 280 21.11 -2.14 7.21
C GLY A 280 19.58 -2.23 7.18
N ASP A 281 18.93 -1.71 6.13
CA ASP A 281 17.47 -1.67 6.05
C ASP A 281 16.92 -3.05 5.74
N TYR A 282 15.78 -3.36 6.35
CA TYR A 282 15.05 -4.58 6.11
C TYR A 282 13.74 -4.27 5.42
N PHE A 283 13.47 -4.99 4.34
CA PHE A 283 12.17 -4.96 3.68
C PHE A 283 11.72 -6.38 3.35
N MET A 284 10.45 -6.54 3.06
CA MET A 284 9.84 -7.81 2.71
C MET A 284 9.04 -7.70 1.43
N VAL A 285 9.16 -8.76 0.65
CA VAL A 285 8.39 -9.00 -0.57
C VAL A 285 7.74 -10.38 -0.43
N GLY A 286 6.42 -10.42 -0.31
CA GLY A 286 5.74 -11.63 0.16
C GLY A 286 6.26 -12.08 1.53
N ARG A 287 6.73 -13.33 1.66
CA ARG A 287 7.34 -13.86 2.90
C ARG A 287 8.87 -13.76 2.91
N GLN A 288 9.48 -13.18 1.88
CA GLN A 288 10.93 -13.08 1.77
C GLN A 288 11.43 -11.82 2.48
N ILE A 289 12.33 -11.99 3.45
CA ILE A 289 12.96 -10.88 4.15
C ILE A 289 14.30 -10.59 3.48
N MET A 290 14.52 -9.33 3.13
CA MET A 290 15.73 -8.85 2.48
C MET A 290 16.37 -7.78 3.35
N ARG A 291 17.69 -7.87 3.55
CA ARG A 291 18.51 -6.82 4.16
C ARG A 291 19.37 -6.15 3.10
N VAL A 292 19.41 -4.83 3.11
CA VAL A 292 20.31 -4.03 2.29
C VAL A 292 21.69 -3.98 2.91
N GLU A 293 22.71 -4.29 2.12
CA GLU A 293 24.12 -4.16 2.51
C GLU A 293 24.85 -3.33 1.46
N ALA A 294 25.62 -2.34 1.92
CA ALA A 294 26.48 -1.57 1.06
C ALA A 294 27.90 -2.12 1.17
N LEU A 295 28.61 -2.09 0.05
CA LEU A 295 30.00 -2.52 -0.06
C LEU A 295 30.78 -1.32 -0.56
N GLU A 296 31.66 -0.80 0.30
CA GLU A 296 32.67 0.17 -0.11
C GLU A 296 33.72 -0.56 -0.97
N LEU A 297 34.01 0.01 -2.15
CA LEU A 297 35.10 -0.43 -3.03
C LEU A 297 36.41 0.25 -2.66
#